data_AF-A0A3D4B199-F1
#
_entry.id   AF-A0A3D4B199-F1
#
_cell.length_a   1.000
_cell.length_b   1.000
_cell.length_c   1.000
_cell.angle_alpha   90.00
_cell.angle_beta   90.00
_cell.angle_gamma   90.00
#
_symmetry.space_group_name_H-M   'P 1'
#
loop_
_entity.id
_entity.type
_entity.pdbx_description
1 polymer ?
#
loop_
_entity_poly.entity_id
_entity_poly.type
_entity_poly.pdbx_seq_one_letter_code
_entity_poly.pdbx_strand_id
1 'polypeptide(L)'
;DTLSEETAQLLAQMALMDQELDLTSYRLVESDQNRRETRIDHSFVWEDSLQKIGDGTFRIQVEVQGNEPVRIRPFFKPPEAWVREERETTTASIIGWVFSILFIGGFLALGLRIMILWIRARQINWRFSLTAAGLYTILNTLPMFNAPDELLAGYPTSISLVLYLIMDGAVGLVIGMLIFMIVGCIVFSFTESAYKNMQTEEIDLTTRLRQIIRYETPAIRLTWREAILLSYAACLILPGLNHLVEAGEQMLGLSAGRVARLLPSPAAYSPVLETLLESLSGAMMVSGIIIAVIYTLRHYFSSSLHIAGALAFILVQGAGNAEEPMQALIRIIEGGFMVGMAWLAVRYLWRDNILAYGMTFFLLSLTGDAWAFMERSPVAYQTSDVVLFILALLPLAGWGFLAIKARRQPITQPVK
;
A
#
# COMPACT_ATOMS: atom_id res chain seq x y z
N ASP A 1 -12.34 15.59 39.32
CA ASP A 1 -13.78 15.94 39.23
C ASP A 1 -14.57 14.79 38.66
N THR A 2 -15.62 14.39 39.37
CA THR A 2 -16.49 13.27 38.99
C THR A 2 -17.91 13.81 38.86
N LEU A 3 -18.44 13.86 37.65
CA LEU A 3 -19.81 14.29 37.40
C LEU A 3 -20.81 13.18 37.72
N SER A 4 -22.01 13.57 38.16
CA SER A 4 -23.16 12.66 38.15
C SER A 4 -23.54 12.30 36.72
N GLU A 5 -24.12 11.11 36.54
CA GLU A 5 -24.57 10.62 35.22
C GLU A 5 -25.48 11.62 34.52
N GLU A 6 -26.46 12.19 35.23
CA GLU A 6 -27.39 13.20 34.68
C GLU A 6 -26.65 14.45 34.15
N THR A 7 -25.65 14.93 34.89
CA THR A 7 -24.87 16.11 34.47
C THR A 7 -23.98 15.79 33.27
N ALA A 8 -23.36 14.61 33.26
CA ALA A 8 -22.55 14.15 32.13
C ALA A 8 -23.40 13.94 30.88
N GLN A 9 -24.62 13.42 31.04
CA GLN A 9 -25.57 13.23 29.94
C GLN A 9 -26.01 14.57 29.35
N LEU A 10 -26.24 15.60 30.18
CA LEU A 10 -26.56 16.94 29.70
C LEU A 10 -25.40 17.55 28.89
N LEU A 11 -24.16 17.42 29.38
CA LEU A 11 -22.98 17.88 28.65
C LEU A 11 -22.81 17.17 27.30
N ALA A 12 -23.06 15.87 27.26
CA ALA A 12 -23.02 15.10 26.02
C ALA A 12 -24.09 15.56 25.02
N GLN A 13 -25.32 15.85 25.48
CA GLN A 13 -26.37 16.42 24.62
C GLN A 13 -26.01 17.80 24.08
N MET A 14 -25.46 18.67 24.93
CA MET A 14 -25.00 20.00 24.50
C MET A 14 -23.92 19.89 23.42
N ALA A 15 -22.96 18.98 23.59
CA ALA A 15 -21.90 18.76 22.61
C ALA A 15 -22.43 18.27 21.25
N LEU A 16 -23.50 17.48 21.24
CA LEU A 16 -24.17 17.04 20.01
C LEU A 16 -24.89 18.21 19.32
N MET A 17 -25.56 19.07 20.09
CA MET A 17 -26.22 20.27 19.56
C MET A 17 -25.21 21.26 18.97
N ASP A 18 -24.03 21.41 19.57
CA ASP A 18 -22.94 22.25 19.05
C ASP A 18 -22.40 21.74 17.69
N GLN A 19 -22.56 20.45 17.39
CA GLN A 19 -22.23 19.85 16.09
C GLN A 19 -23.41 19.81 15.11
N GLU A 20 -24.48 20.57 15.37
CA GLU A 20 -25.70 20.62 14.55
C GLU A 20 -26.39 19.24 14.38
N LEU A 21 -26.16 18.30 15.31
CA LEU A 21 -26.83 17.00 15.32
C LEU A 21 -28.13 17.11 16.11
N ASP A 22 -29.26 17.03 15.42
CA ASP A 22 -30.58 17.02 16.06
C ASP A 22 -30.87 15.66 16.70
N LEU A 23 -31.15 15.67 18.01
CA LEU A 23 -31.48 14.47 18.79
C LEU A 23 -32.97 14.17 18.84
N THR A 24 -33.84 14.92 18.15
CA THR A 24 -35.29 14.68 18.16
C THR A 24 -35.68 13.27 17.72
N SER A 25 -34.93 12.68 16.78
CA SER A 25 -35.13 11.29 16.33
C SER A 25 -34.33 10.26 17.14
N TYR A 26 -33.48 10.70 18.06
CA TYR A 26 -32.52 9.85 18.77
C TYR A 26 -33.01 9.47 20.16
N ARG A 27 -32.84 8.20 20.52
CA ARG A 27 -33.15 7.67 21.85
C ARG A 27 -31.90 7.15 22.53
N LEU A 28 -31.67 7.52 23.79
CA LEU A 28 -30.58 6.94 24.58
C LEU A 28 -30.82 5.42 24.76
N VAL A 29 -29.85 4.61 24.34
CA VAL A 29 -29.93 3.14 24.39
C VAL A 29 -28.90 2.51 25.32
N GLU A 30 -27.75 3.16 25.53
CA GLU A 30 -26.72 2.67 26.46
C GLU A 30 -26.14 3.86 27.24
N SER A 31 -25.90 3.63 28.54
CA SER A 31 -25.21 4.53 29.46
C SER A 31 -24.23 3.68 30.25
N ASP A 32 -22.94 3.97 30.13
CA ASP A 32 -21.87 3.24 30.79
C ASP A 32 -20.93 4.21 31.52
N GLN A 33 -20.37 3.76 32.63
CA GLN A 33 -19.55 4.56 33.53
C GLN A 33 -18.25 3.82 33.83
N ASN A 34 -17.14 4.41 33.42
CA ASN A 34 -15.81 3.86 33.65
C ASN A 34 -15.06 4.67 34.72
N ARG A 35 -14.84 4.04 35.89
CA ARG A 35 -14.16 4.66 37.02
C ARG A 35 -12.64 4.53 36.86
N ARG A 36 -11.96 5.65 36.67
CA ARG A 36 -10.49 5.76 36.72
C ARG A 36 -10.03 6.22 38.10
N GLU A 37 -8.72 6.17 38.35
CA GLU A 37 -8.13 6.52 39.66
C GLU A 37 -8.48 7.96 40.12
N THR A 38 -8.57 8.92 39.19
CA THR A 38 -8.77 10.35 39.52
C THR A 38 -10.04 10.97 38.95
N ARG A 39 -10.81 10.22 38.15
CA ARG A 39 -12.02 10.72 37.47
C ARG A 39 -12.97 9.58 37.10
N ILE A 40 -14.17 9.97 36.74
CA ILE A 40 -15.19 9.08 36.19
C ILE A 40 -15.43 9.53 34.75
N ASP A 41 -15.27 8.61 33.82
CA ASP A 41 -15.60 8.81 32.42
C ASP A 41 -16.97 8.19 32.16
N HIS A 42 -17.83 8.90 31.42
CA HIS A 42 -19.16 8.43 31.03
C HIS A 42 -19.21 8.21 29.52
N SER A 43 -19.90 7.17 29.09
CA SER A 43 -20.14 6.87 27.68
C SER A 43 -21.64 6.73 27.47
N PHE A 44 -22.19 7.56 26.58
CA PHE A 44 -23.60 7.54 26.23
C PHE A 44 -23.75 7.17 24.76
N VAL A 45 -24.70 6.30 24.45
CA VAL A 45 -25.02 5.91 23.08
C VAL A 45 -26.47 6.23 22.80
N TRP A 46 -26.70 7.06 21.79
CA TRP A 46 -28.01 7.34 21.23
C TRP A 46 -28.22 6.57 19.93
N GLU A 47 -29.43 6.09 19.71
CA GLU A 47 -29.86 5.37 18.51
C GLU A 47 -30.91 6.18 17.75
N ASP A 48 -30.74 6.33 16.44
CA ASP A 48 -31.74 6.95 15.58
C ASP A 48 -32.94 6.02 15.41
N SER A 49 -34.13 6.55 15.72
CA SER A 49 -35.39 5.85 15.59
C SER A 49 -35.99 5.92 14.19
N LEU A 50 -35.58 6.89 13.36
CA LEU A 50 -36.14 7.12 12.02
C LEU A 50 -35.32 6.45 10.92
N GLN A 51 -33.99 6.44 11.04
CA GLN A 51 -33.11 5.87 10.02
C GLN A 51 -32.63 4.45 10.39
N LYS A 52 -32.96 3.46 9.55
CA LYS A 52 -32.53 2.06 9.70
C LYS A 52 -32.22 1.42 8.35
N ILE A 53 -31.31 0.45 8.35
CA ILE A 53 -31.01 -0.39 7.18
C ILE A 53 -31.23 -1.84 7.61
N GLY A 54 -32.32 -2.45 7.13
CA GLY A 54 -32.80 -3.73 7.67
C GLY A 54 -33.04 -3.60 9.18
N ASP A 55 -32.49 -4.53 9.97
CA ASP A 55 -32.51 -4.49 11.44
C ASP A 55 -31.35 -3.66 12.05
N GLY A 56 -30.50 -3.04 11.22
CA GLY A 56 -29.36 -2.25 11.66
C GLY A 56 -29.73 -0.82 11.97
N THR A 57 -29.10 -0.24 12.99
CA THR A 57 -29.45 1.09 13.51
C THR A 57 -28.26 2.05 13.46
N PHE A 58 -28.53 3.31 13.12
CA PHE A 58 -27.53 4.37 13.23
C PHE A 58 -27.44 4.82 14.69
N ARG A 59 -26.22 4.95 15.19
CA ARG A 59 -25.93 5.30 16.57
C ARG A 59 -24.89 6.39 16.66
N ILE A 60 -24.96 7.16 17.73
CA ILE A 60 -23.95 8.16 18.07
C ILE A 60 -23.48 7.88 19.49
N GLN A 61 -22.18 7.68 19.65
CA GLN A 61 -21.53 7.56 20.94
C GLN A 61 -20.91 8.90 21.33
N VAL A 62 -21.12 9.33 22.56
CA VAL A 62 -20.40 10.45 23.17
C VAL A 62 -19.67 9.99 24.42
N GLU A 63 -18.36 10.19 24.44
CA GLU A 63 -17.53 9.98 25.63
C GLU A 63 -17.30 11.31 26.34
N VAL A 64 -17.65 11.36 27.63
CA VAL A 64 -17.41 12.49 28.52
C VAL A 64 -16.32 12.08 29.52
N GLN A 65 -15.15 12.71 29.45
CA GLN A 65 -14.06 12.44 30.39
C GLN A 65 -14.08 13.46 31.52
N GLY A 66 -14.49 13.06 32.72
CA GLY A 66 -14.67 13.99 33.83
C GLY A 66 -15.78 15.01 33.52
N ASN A 67 -15.40 16.22 33.12
CA ASN A 67 -16.28 17.35 32.81
C ASN A 67 -16.25 17.83 31.35
N GLU A 68 -15.53 17.15 30.46
CA GLU A 68 -15.42 17.53 29.05
C GLU A 68 -15.92 16.42 28.12
N PRO A 69 -16.77 16.73 27.12
CA PRO A 69 -17.07 15.81 26.03
C PRO A 69 -15.84 15.72 25.10
N VAL A 70 -15.21 14.54 25.04
CA VAL A 70 -13.92 14.36 24.36
C VAL A 70 -14.07 13.71 22.99
N ARG A 71 -15.09 12.87 22.80
CA ARG A 71 -15.25 12.12 21.57
C ARG A 71 -16.71 11.96 21.20
N ILE A 72 -17.09 12.47 20.03
CA ILE A 72 -18.37 12.21 19.37
C ILE A 72 -18.11 11.30 18.18
N ARG A 73 -18.76 10.15 18.15
CA ARG A 73 -18.57 9.14 17.12
C ARG A 73 -19.91 8.62 16.61
N PRO A 74 -20.35 9.06 15.41
CA PRO A 74 -21.39 8.37 14.68
C PRO A 74 -20.88 7.00 14.22
N PHE A 75 -21.72 5.97 14.32
CA PHE A 75 -21.43 4.63 13.83
C PHE A 75 -22.72 3.89 13.48
N PHE A 76 -22.61 2.89 12.62
CA PHE A 76 -23.71 1.99 12.33
C PHE A 76 -23.57 0.72 13.18
N LYS A 77 -24.62 0.35 13.91
CA LYS A 77 -24.71 -0.97 14.54
C LYS A 77 -25.39 -1.92 13.55
N PRO A 78 -24.65 -2.83 12.92
CA PRO A 78 -25.25 -3.82 12.03
C PRO A 78 -26.16 -4.78 12.81
N PRO A 79 -27.14 -5.42 12.14
CA PRO A 79 -27.98 -6.45 12.73
C PRO A 79 -27.16 -7.52 13.46
N GLU A 80 -27.58 -7.96 14.65
CA GLU A 80 -26.87 -9.00 15.39
C GLU A 80 -26.81 -10.34 14.64
N ALA A 81 -27.83 -10.64 13.84
CA ALA A 81 -27.83 -11.81 12.96
C ALA A 81 -26.72 -11.73 11.91
N TRP A 82 -26.55 -10.57 11.27
CA TRP A 82 -25.47 -10.31 10.31
C TRP A 82 -24.11 -10.41 11.00
N VAL A 83 -23.93 -9.82 12.18
CA VAL A 83 -22.66 -9.93 12.94
C VAL A 83 -22.33 -11.38 13.31
N ARG A 84 -23.36 -12.17 13.63
CA ARG A 84 -23.18 -13.60 13.95
C ARG A 84 -22.72 -14.37 12.72
N GLU A 85 -23.40 -14.16 11.59
CA GLU A 85 -23.05 -14.77 10.30
C GLU A 85 -21.64 -14.36 9.85
N GLU A 86 -21.29 -13.07 9.96
CA GLU A 86 -19.97 -12.55 9.62
C GLU A 86 -18.85 -13.13 10.51
N ARG A 87 -19.15 -13.40 11.78
CA ARG A 87 -18.18 -14.02 12.71
C ARG A 87 -18.05 -15.53 12.53
N GLU A 88 -18.98 -16.18 11.83
CA GLU A 88 -18.88 -17.61 11.57
C GLU A 88 -17.79 -17.86 10.53
N THR A 89 -16.65 -18.39 10.98
CA THR A 89 -15.58 -18.77 10.04
C THR A 89 -16.05 -19.93 9.18
N THR A 90 -16.36 -19.63 7.92
CA THR A 90 -16.74 -20.64 6.94
C THR A 90 -15.60 -21.63 6.68
N THR A 91 -15.93 -22.88 6.32
CA THR A 91 -14.90 -23.86 5.91
C THR A 91 -14.07 -23.35 4.73
N ALA A 92 -14.68 -22.57 3.83
CA ALA A 92 -14.01 -21.95 2.69
C ALA A 92 -12.95 -20.93 3.12
N SER A 93 -13.25 -20.08 4.12
CA SER A 93 -12.27 -19.10 4.62
C SER A 93 -11.07 -19.80 5.27
N ILE A 94 -11.31 -20.85 6.08
CA ILE A 94 -10.23 -21.65 6.70
C ILE A 94 -9.34 -22.30 5.62
N ILE A 95 -9.96 -22.90 4.60
CA ILE A 95 -9.21 -23.48 3.47
C ILE A 95 -8.38 -22.40 2.78
N GLY A 96 -8.96 -21.23 2.52
CA GLY A 96 -8.27 -20.06 1.97
C GLY A 96 -7.04 -19.69 2.78
N TRP A 97 -7.18 -19.52 4.11
CA TRP A 97 -6.07 -19.21 5.02
C TRP A 97 -4.96 -20.27 4.99
N VAL A 98 -5.32 -21.56 5.01
CA VAL A 98 -4.34 -22.65 4.93
C VAL A 98 -3.56 -22.61 3.62
N PHE A 99 -4.25 -22.43 2.48
CA PHE A 99 -3.60 -22.27 1.19
C PHE A 99 -2.70 -21.03 1.13
N SER A 100 -3.13 -19.89 1.69
CA SER A 100 -2.32 -18.68 1.78
C SER A 100 -1.02 -18.91 2.57
N ILE A 101 -1.12 -19.55 3.73
CA ILE A 101 0.05 -19.88 4.57
C ILE A 101 0.99 -20.83 3.84
N LEU A 102 0.47 -21.88 3.22
CA LEU A 102 1.29 -22.85 2.47
C LEU A 102 1.96 -22.19 1.26
N PHE A 103 1.24 -21.33 0.53
CA PHE A 103 1.75 -20.65 -0.65
C PHE A 103 2.82 -19.61 -0.30
N ILE A 104 2.49 -18.66 0.58
CA ILE A 104 3.41 -17.60 1.01
C ILE A 104 4.57 -18.20 1.80
N GLY A 105 4.29 -19.09 2.74
CA GLY A 105 5.30 -19.77 3.56
C GLY A 105 6.22 -20.66 2.73
N GLY A 106 5.68 -21.37 1.74
CA GLY A 106 6.46 -22.18 0.80
C GLY A 106 7.38 -21.32 -0.08
N PHE A 107 6.88 -20.20 -0.60
CA PHE A 107 7.67 -19.27 -1.39
C PHE A 107 8.78 -18.61 -0.54
N LEU A 108 8.47 -18.21 0.69
CA LEU A 108 9.44 -17.65 1.63
C LEU A 108 10.52 -18.68 2.02
N ALA A 109 10.13 -19.92 2.32
CA ALA A 109 11.06 -21.00 2.65
C ALA A 109 11.99 -21.34 1.47
N LEU A 110 11.46 -21.35 0.24
CA LEU A 110 12.26 -21.52 -0.97
C LEU A 110 13.22 -20.35 -1.17
N GLY A 111 12.74 -19.11 -1.05
CA GLY A 111 13.56 -17.90 -1.15
C GLY A 111 14.70 -17.91 -0.12
N LEU A 112 14.41 -18.28 1.13
CA LEU A 112 15.41 -18.42 2.19
C LEU A 112 16.45 -19.50 1.86
N ARG A 113 16.01 -20.66 1.37
CA ARG A 113 16.92 -21.73 0.94
C ARG A 113 17.86 -21.24 -0.16
N ILE A 114 17.33 -20.58 -1.20
CA ILE A 114 18.13 -20.02 -2.31
C ILE A 114 19.14 -19.00 -1.77
N MET A 115 18.68 -18.10 -0.90
CA MET A 115 19.55 -17.08 -0.31
C MET A 115 20.68 -17.70 0.53
N ILE A 116 20.41 -18.74 1.33
CA ILE A 116 21.45 -19.47 2.07
C ILE A 116 22.48 -20.08 1.10
N LEU A 117 22.05 -20.65 -0.03
CA LEU A 117 22.95 -21.20 -1.04
C LEU A 117 23.85 -20.11 -1.65
N TRP A 118 23.30 -18.94 -1.99
CA TRP A 118 24.06 -17.82 -2.53
C TRP A 118 25.01 -17.18 -1.50
N ILE A 119 24.61 -17.10 -0.23
CA ILE A 119 25.51 -16.68 0.86
C ILE A 119 26.71 -17.62 0.94
N ARG A 120 26.46 -18.94 0.96
CA ARG A 120 27.53 -19.95 1.03
C ARG A 120 28.43 -19.93 -0.20
N ALA A 121 27.85 -19.69 -1.38
CA ALA A 121 28.59 -19.57 -2.63
C ALA A 121 29.27 -18.20 -2.82
N ARG A 122 29.13 -17.26 -1.86
CA ARG A 122 29.65 -15.89 -1.92
C ARG A 122 29.22 -15.13 -3.18
N GLN A 123 28.00 -15.38 -3.65
CA GLN A 123 27.44 -14.74 -4.85
C GLN A 123 26.73 -13.41 -4.56
N ILE A 124 26.51 -13.07 -3.29
CA ILE A 124 25.80 -11.83 -2.90
C ILE A 124 26.73 -10.63 -2.93
N ASN A 125 26.33 -9.60 -3.68
CA ASN A 125 26.99 -8.31 -3.66
C ASN A 125 26.51 -7.43 -2.50
N TRP A 126 27.09 -7.64 -1.31
CA TRP A 126 26.74 -6.89 -0.10
C TRP A 126 26.86 -5.37 -0.24
N ARG A 127 27.76 -4.87 -1.09
CA ARG A 127 27.90 -3.44 -1.33
C ARG A 127 26.64 -2.87 -1.99
N PHE A 128 26.13 -3.54 -3.01
CA PHE A 128 24.88 -3.15 -3.65
C PHE A 128 23.71 -3.30 -2.66
N SER A 129 23.58 -4.46 -2.01
CA SER A 129 22.46 -4.75 -1.11
C SER A 129 22.34 -3.74 0.03
N LEU A 130 23.45 -3.44 0.72
CA LEU A 130 23.45 -2.50 1.83
C LEU A 130 23.20 -1.05 1.36
N THR A 131 23.70 -0.68 0.18
CA THR A 131 23.46 0.66 -0.37
C THR A 131 21.99 0.85 -0.78
N ALA A 132 21.42 -0.14 -1.47
CA ALA A 132 20.02 -0.12 -1.88
C ALA A 132 19.07 -0.20 -0.67
N ALA A 133 19.40 -1.04 0.32
CA ALA A 133 18.67 -1.14 1.58
C ALA A 133 18.73 0.17 2.37
N GLY A 134 19.91 0.80 2.47
CA GLY A 134 20.05 2.10 3.12
C GLY A 134 19.23 3.20 2.45
N LEU A 135 19.23 3.26 1.11
CA LEU A 135 18.36 4.19 0.38
C LEU A 135 16.88 3.90 0.64
N TYR A 136 16.47 2.63 0.61
CA TYR A 136 15.11 2.22 0.92
C TYR A 136 14.70 2.59 2.37
N THR A 137 15.57 2.39 3.35
CA THR A 137 15.34 2.82 4.74
C THR A 137 15.15 4.32 4.83
N ILE A 138 15.99 5.11 4.16
CA ILE A 138 15.85 6.58 4.13
C ILE A 138 14.49 6.97 3.55
N LEU A 139 14.12 6.42 2.39
CA LEU A 139 12.84 6.73 1.73
C LEU A 139 11.61 6.39 2.58
N ASN A 140 11.65 5.34 3.39
CA ASN A 140 10.54 4.97 4.28
C ASN A 140 10.58 5.67 5.64
N THR A 141 11.70 6.28 6.03
CA THR A 141 11.79 6.98 7.33
C THR A 141 11.53 8.48 7.18
N LEU A 142 11.85 9.06 6.02
CA LEU A 142 11.58 10.48 5.75
C LEU A 142 10.10 10.88 5.92
N PRO A 143 9.10 10.06 5.52
CA PRO A 143 7.69 10.39 5.72
C PRO A 143 7.30 10.59 7.20
N MET A 144 7.98 9.94 8.16
CA MET A 144 7.68 10.10 9.59
C MET A 144 7.92 11.54 10.09
N PHE A 145 8.77 12.31 9.40
CA PHE A 145 9.00 13.72 9.69
C PHE A 145 8.02 14.66 8.97
N ASN A 146 7.22 14.12 8.04
CA ASN A 146 6.22 14.86 7.27
C ASN A 146 4.89 14.94 8.01
N ALA A 147 4.66 14.12 9.03
CA ALA A 147 3.41 14.09 9.81
C ALA A 147 3.66 13.86 11.31
N PRO A 148 4.37 14.77 12.01
CA PRO A 148 4.71 14.58 13.43
C PRO A 148 3.48 14.61 14.35
N ASP A 149 2.38 15.22 13.92
CA ASP A 149 1.14 15.28 14.70
C ASP A 149 0.46 13.89 14.80
N GLU A 150 0.74 12.98 13.86
CA GLU A 150 0.26 11.58 13.95
C GLU A 150 0.86 10.84 15.14
N LEU A 151 2.14 11.10 15.42
CA LEU A 151 2.78 10.55 16.60
C LEU A 151 2.04 11.04 17.84
N LEU A 152 1.76 12.35 17.93
CA LEU A 152 1.06 12.88 19.10
C LEU A 152 -0.41 12.45 19.19
N ALA A 153 -1.06 12.08 18.08
CA ALA A 153 -2.43 11.56 18.09
C ALA A 153 -2.57 10.25 18.89
N GLY A 154 -1.50 9.46 18.98
CA GLY A 154 -1.44 8.23 19.77
C GLY A 154 -1.07 8.42 21.25
N TYR A 155 -0.70 9.65 21.67
CA TYR A 155 -0.13 9.92 22.99
C TYR A 155 -1.13 9.63 24.13
N PRO A 156 -0.85 8.63 24.99
CA PRO A 156 -1.70 8.41 26.15
C PRO A 156 -1.36 9.40 27.26
N THR A 157 -2.37 10.09 27.78
CA THR A 157 -2.21 11.08 28.88
C THR A 157 -1.82 10.46 30.23
N SER A 158 -1.67 9.14 30.30
CA SER A 158 -1.25 8.40 31.49
C SER A 158 0.27 8.34 31.68
N ILE A 159 1.06 8.62 30.64
CA ILE A 159 2.53 8.66 30.69
C ILE A 159 3.02 10.07 30.37
N SER A 160 4.24 10.40 30.79
CA SER A 160 4.82 11.70 30.45
C SER A 160 5.13 11.80 28.94
N LEU A 161 4.96 13.01 28.37
CA LEU A 161 5.23 13.25 26.95
C LEU A 161 6.66 12.86 26.55
N VAL A 162 7.64 13.14 27.41
CA VAL A 162 9.04 12.77 27.17
C VAL A 162 9.21 11.26 27.06
N LEU A 163 8.57 10.48 27.95
CA LEU A 163 8.64 9.02 27.88
C LEU A 163 7.99 8.49 26.60
N TYR A 164 6.86 9.06 26.20
CA TYR A 164 6.19 8.71 24.95
C TYR A 164 7.05 8.99 23.72
N LEU A 165 7.62 10.20 23.61
CA LEU A 165 8.49 10.59 22.50
C LEU A 165 9.75 9.73 22.41
N ILE A 166 10.28 9.24 23.54
CA ILE A 166 11.40 8.30 23.54
C ILE A 166 10.96 6.93 23.01
N MET A 167 9.85 6.39 23.51
CA MET A 167 9.42 5.03 23.18
C MET A 167 8.83 4.91 21.77
N ASP A 168 7.85 5.74 21.45
CA ASP A 168 7.12 5.65 20.18
C ASP A 168 7.80 6.47 19.08
N GLY A 169 8.42 7.61 19.45
CA GLY A 169 9.21 8.42 18.53
C GLY A 169 10.59 7.83 18.26
N ALA A 170 11.53 7.98 19.21
CA ALA A 170 12.94 7.63 18.97
C ALA A 170 13.20 6.12 18.84
N VAL A 171 12.69 5.31 19.77
CA VAL A 171 12.86 3.85 19.74
C VAL A 171 12.05 3.26 18.59
N GLY A 172 10.81 3.70 18.38
CA GLY A 172 9.99 3.33 17.22
C GLY A 172 10.68 3.60 15.89
N LEU A 173 11.28 4.79 15.72
CA LEU A 173 12.06 5.15 14.53
C LEU A 173 13.28 4.24 14.34
N VAL A 174 14.05 3.95 15.39
CA VAL A 174 15.21 3.06 15.29
C VAL A 174 14.77 1.64 14.91
N ILE A 175 13.72 1.11 15.53
CA ILE A 175 13.17 -0.21 15.20
C ILE A 175 12.67 -0.23 13.75
N GLY A 176 11.92 0.78 13.32
CA GLY A 176 11.44 0.92 11.95
C GLY A 176 12.59 0.94 10.94
N MET A 177 13.61 1.76 11.18
CA MET A 177 14.82 1.81 10.35
C MET A 177 15.50 0.44 10.24
N LEU A 178 15.63 -0.29 11.36
CA LEU A 178 16.21 -1.64 11.37
C LEU A 178 15.36 -2.63 10.57
N ILE A 179 14.04 -2.60 10.71
CA ILE A 179 13.12 -3.45 9.94
C ILE A 179 13.27 -3.15 8.44
N PHE A 180 13.19 -1.87 8.03
CA PHE A 180 13.36 -1.50 6.63
C PHE A 180 14.73 -1.88 6.08
N MET A 181 15.79 -1.74 6.89
CA MET A 181 17.15 -2.14 6.50
C MET A 181 17.26 -3.65 6.30
N ILE A 182 16.70 -4.46 7.21
CA ILE A 182 16.71 -5.92 7.12
C ILE A 182 15.92 -6.39 5.90
N VAL A 183 14.67 -5.90 5.74
CA VAL A 183 13.81 -6.26 4.62
C VAL A 183 14.43 -5.83 3.30
N GLY A 184 14.92 -4.59 3.21
CA GLY A 184 15.62 -4.08 2.03
C GLY A 184 16.86 -4.93 1.70
N CYS A 185 17.67 -5.27 2.70
CA CYS A 185 18.88 -6.07 2.49
C CYS A 185 18.55 -7.47 1.97
N ILE A 186 17.51 -8.11 2.49
CA ILE A 186 17.03 -9.42 2.01
C ILE A 186 16.58 -9.32 0.54
N VAL A 187 15.69 -8.38 0.24
CA VAL A 187 15.11 -8.24 -1.10
C VAL A 187 16.16 -7.84 -2.13
N PHE A 188 17.00 -6.84 -1.83
CA PHE A 188 18.01 -6.37 -2.79
C PHE A 188 19.18 -7.33 -2.96
N SER A 189 19.54 -8.10 -1.93
CA SER A 189 20.50 -9.20 -2.08
C SER A 189 19.96 -10.28 -3.01
N PHE A 190 18.70 -10.68 -2.82
CA PHE A 190 18.07 -11.64 -3.72
C PHE A 190 17.96 -11.07 -5.13
N THR A 191 17.53 -9.82 -5.27
CA THR A 191 17.33 -9.14 -6.56
C THR A 191 18.62 -9.09 -7.37
N GLU A 192 19.74 -8.71 -6.75
CA GLU A 192 21.03 -8.61 -7.43
C GLU A 192 21.54 -9.97 -7.90
N SER A 193 21.50 -10.96 -7.01
CA SER A 193 21.97 -12.31 -7.33
C SER A 193 21.05 -13.01 -8.33
N ALA A 194 19.73 -12.81 -8.23
CA ALA A 194 18.76 -13.27 -9.20
C ALA A 194 19.01 -12.63 -10.58
N TYR A 195 19.17 -11.31 -10.61
CA TYR A 195 19.42 -10.59 -11.86
C TYR A 195 20.69 -11.10 -12.54
N LYS A 196 21.80 -11.21 -11.80
CA LYS A 196 23.07 -11.71 -12.34
C LYS A 196 22.94 -13.12 -12.93
N ASN A 197 22.27 -14.03 -12.21
CA ASN A 197 22.07 -15.40 -12.66
C ASN A 197 21.06 -15.53 -13.82
N MET A 198 20.24 -14.52 -14.10
CA MET A 198 19.36 -14.48 -15.27
C MET A 198 20.05 -13.99 -16.54
N GLN A 199 21.15 -13.23 -16.41
CA GLN A 199 21.87 -12.70 -17.56
C GLN A 199 22.82 -13.74 -18.14
N THR A 200 22.97 -13.74 -19.47
CA THR A 200 23.94 -14.61 -20.16
C THR A 200 25.37 -14.13 -19.96
N GLU A 201 25.57 -12.82 -19.85
CA GLU A 201 26.84 -12.20 -19.47
C GLU A 201 26.81 -11.88 -17.98
N GLU A 202 27.93 -12.07 -17.26
CA GLU A 202 28.05 -11.73 -15.83
C GLU A 202 28.06 -10.21 -15.60
N ILE A 203 26.92 -9.57 -15.82
CA ILE A 203 26.72 -8.14 -15.60
C ILE A 203 25.98 -7.95 -14.28
N ASP A 204 26.68 -7.38 -13.29
CA ASP A 204 26.07 -7.02 -12.01
C ASP A 204 25.07 -5.86 -12.17
N LEU A 205 24.04 -5.85 -11.32
CA LEU A 205 22.96 -4.85 -11.37
C LEU A 205 23.47 -3.41 -11.20
N THR A 206 24.50 -3.20 -10.39
CA THR A 206 25.14 -1.88 -10.21
C THR A 206 25.69 -1.32 -11.53
N THR A 207 26.34 -2.17 -12.31
CA THR A 207 26.91 -1.80 -13.62
C THR A 207 25.78 -1.48 -14.60
N ARG A 208 24.72 -2.30 -14.61
CA ARG A 208 23.55 -2.05 -15.46
C ARG A 208 22.84 -0.73 -15.12
N LEU A 209 22.60 -0.46 -13.85
CA LEU A 209 21.98 0.80 -13.40
C LEU A 209 22.85 2.01 -13.77
N ARG A 210 24.18 1.90 -13.63
CA ARG A 210 25.10 2.95 -14.05
C ARG A 210 25.00 3.23 -15.56
N GLN A 211 24.96 2.18 -16.39
CA GLN A 211 24.78 2.31 -17.84
C GLN A 211 23.45 3.00 -18.18
N ILE A 212 22.36 2.62 -17.49
CA ILE A 212 21.03 3.24 -17.65
C ILE A 212 21.08 4.74 -17.33
N ILE A 213 21.62 5.11 -16.17
CA ILE A 213 21.71 6.51 -15.71
C ILE A 213 22.58 7.35 -16.65
N ARG A 214 23.70 6.80 -17.10
CA ARG A 214 24.65 7.50 -17.97
C ARG A 214 24.26 7.49 -19.45
N TYR A 215 23.24 6.71 -19.83
CA TYR A 215 22.73 6.65 -21.19
C TYR A 215 23.82 6.23 -22.21
N GLU A 216 24.68 5.28 -21.81
CA GLU A 216 25.99 5.03 -22.46
C GLU A 216 25.90 4.38 -23.86
N THR A 217 25.02 3.40 -24.05
CA THR A 217 25.00 2.57 -25.26
C THR A 217 23.69 2.68 -26.05
N PRO A 218 23.70 2.43 -27.38
CA PRO A 218 22.47 2.40 -28.17
C PRO A 218 21.39 1.48 -27.61
N ALA A 219 21.76 0.30 -27.10
CA ALA A 219 20.83 -0.64 -26.47
C ALA A 219 20.14 -0.03 -25.24
N ILE A 220 20.87 0.70 -24.40
CA ILE A 220 20.31 1.43 -23.24
C ILE A 220 19.33 2.52 -23.68
N ARG A 221 19.60 3.19 -24.81
CA ARG A 221 18.66 4.20 -25.35
C ARG A 221 17.32 3.57 -25.75
N LEU A 222 17.35 2.35 -26.30
CA LEU A 222 16.12 1.59 -26.55
C LEU A 222 15.44 1.19 -25.24
N THR A 223 16.20 0.73 -24.23
CA THR A 223 15.67 0.40 -22.90
C THR A 223 14.86 1.56 -22.30
N TRP A 224 15.37 2.78 -22.37
CA TRP A 224 14.65 3.99 -21.93
C TRP A 224 13.38 4.25 -22.75
N ARG A 225 13.46 4.18 -24.07
CA ARG A 225 12.30 4.40 -24.95
C ARG A 225 11.19 3.40 -24.66
N GLU A 226 11.54 2.13 -24.52
CA GLU A 226 10.59 1.05 -24.20
C GLU A 226 10.02 1.22 -22.80
N ALA A 227 10.84 1.55 -21.80
CA ALA A 227 10.36 1.79 -20.44
C ALA A 227 9.32 2.92 -20.41
N ILE A 228 9.60 4.05 -21.06
CA ILE A 228 8.66 5.17 -21.17
C ILE A 228 7.35 4.73 -21.82
N LEU A 229 7.43 4.16 -23.02
CA LEU A 229 6.22 3.78 -23.76
C LEU A 229 5.36 2.79 -22.97
N LEU A 230 5.98 1.79 -22.36
CA LEU A 230 5.27 0.76 -21.61
C LEU A 230 4.70 1.28 -20.30
N SER A 231 5.44 2.13 -19.57
CA SER A 231 4.97 2.68 -18.30
C SER A 231 3.82 3.66 -18.48
N TYR A 232 3.89 4.58 -19.45
CA TYR A 232 2.77 5.48 -19.74
C TYR A 232 1.56 4.74 -20.33
N ALA A 233 1.79 3.73 -21.19
CA ALA A 233 0.70 2.89 -21.67
C ALA A 233 0.00 2.15 -20.53
N ALA A 234 0.75 1.62 -19.56
CA ALA A 234 0.18 0.98 -18.38
C ALA A 234 -0.64 1.97 -17.52
N CYS A 235 -0.18 3.21 -17.37
CA CYS A 235 -0.90 4.25 -16.62
C CYS A 235 -2.22 4.66 -17.29
N LEU A 236 -2.35 4.48 -18.60
CA LEU A 236 -3.62 4.71 -19.31
C LEU A 236 -4.52 3.48 -19.28
N ILE A 237 -3.95 2.30 -19.49
CA ILE A 237 -4.70 1.05 -19.68
C ILE A 237 -5.22 0.50 -18.34
N LEU A 238 -4.38 0.39 -17.31
CA LEU A 238 -4.76 -0.30 -16.08
C LEU A 238 -5.86 0.42 -15.28
N PRO A 239 -5.81 1.74 -15.04
CA PRO A 239 -6.91 2.45 -14.40
C PRO A 239 -8.19 2.41 -15.24
N GLY A 240 -8.07 2.55 -16.57
CA GLY A 240 -9.21 2.46 -17.48
C GLY A 240 -9.90 1.09 -17.43
N LEU A 241 -9.13 0.01 -17.36
CA LEU A 241 -9.67 -1.34 -17.16
C LEU A 241 -10.37 -1.48 -15.81
N ASN A 242 -9.78 -0.96 -14.72
CA ASN A 242 -10.41 -1.00 -13.41
C ASN A 242 -11.77 -0.27 -13.41
N HIS A 243 -11.86 0.91 -14.01
CA HIS A 243 -13.14 1.62 -14.14
C HIS A 243 -14.16 0.89 -15.01
N LEU A 244 -13.74 0.19 -16.06
CA LEU A 244 -14.65 -0.64 -16.86
C LEU A 244 -15.20 -1.82 -16.05
N VAL A 245 -14.39 -2.42 -15.19
CA VAL A 245 -14.86 -3.49 -14.30
C VAL A 245 -15.81 -2.92 -13.24
N GLU A 246 -15.49 -1.78 -12.64
CA GLU A 246 -16.38 -1.07 -11.70
C GLU A 246 -17.73 -0.73 -12.33
N ALA A 247 -17.72 -0.21 -13.55
CA ALA A 247 -18.95 0.07 -14.29
C ALA A 247 -19.75 -1.22 -14.56
N GLY A 248 -19.07 -2.31 -14.93
CA GLY A 248 -19.70 -3.62 -15.12
C GLY A 248 -20.36 -4.16 -13.86
N GLU A 249 -19.68 -4.06 -12.71
CA GLU A 249 -20.22 -4.45 -11.41
C GLU A 249 -21.47 -3.62 -11.05
N GLN A 250 -21.40 -2.30 -11.21
CA GLN A 250 -22.53 -1.42 -10.95
C GLN A 250 -23.72 -1.73 -11.87
N MET A 251 -23.48 -1.94 -13.16
CA MET A 251 -24.54 -2.29 -14.13
C MET A 251 -25.22 -3.61 -13.82
N LEU A 252 -24.49 -4.58 -13.26
CA LEU A 252 -24.99 -5.90 -12.91
C LEU A 252 -25.49 -5.99 -11.45
N GLY A 253 -25.40 -4.90 -10.68
CA GLY A 253 -25.77 -4.89 -9.26
C GLY A 253 -24.89 -5.82 -8.40
N LEU A 254 -23.63 -6.03 -8.82
CA LEU A 254 -22.67 -6.87 -8.11
C LEU A 254 -21.90 -6.04 -7.08
N SER A 255 -21.66 -6.61 -5.90
CA SER A 255 -20.76 -6.03 -4.89
C SER A 255 -19.50 -6.87 -4.78
N ALA A 256 -18.38 -6.36 -5.29
CA ALA A 256 -17.07 -6.99 -5.11
C ALA A 256 -16.41 -6.64 -3.76
N GLY A 257 -17.07 -5.83 -2.92
CA GLY A 257 -16.50 -5.29 -1.68
C GLY A 257 -15.21 -4.53 -1.97
N ARG A 258 -15.27 -3.57 -2.89
CA ARG A 258 -14.10 -2.77 -3.28
C ARG A 258 -13.68 -1.89 -2.10
N VAL A 259 -12.41 -2.00 -1.73
CA VAL A 259 -11.81 -1.10 -0.73
C VAL A 259 -11.33 0.14 -1.45
N ALA A 260 -11.79 1.30 -0.99
CA ALA A 260 -11.34 2.57 -1.49
C ALA A 260 -9.81 2.70 -1.29
N ARG A 261 -9.11 3.18 -2.33
CA ARG A 261 -7.69 3.53 -2.20
C ARG A 261 -7.50 4.46 -1.01
N LEU A 262 -6.66 4.07 -0.05
CA LEU A 262 -6.30 4.89 1.09
C LEU A 262 -5.51 6.09 0.57
N LEU A 263 -5.93 7.28 0.96
CA LEU A 263 -5.18 8.49 0.70
C LEU A 263 -4.02 8.60 1.70
N PRO A 264 -2.90 9.22 1.31
CA PRO A 264 -1.87 9.67 2.23
C PRO A 264 -2.48 10.46 3.38
N SER A 265 -1.78 10.49 4.51
CA SER A 265 -2.36 10.98 5.74
C SER A 265 -2.83 12.44 5.63
N PRO A 266 -4.03 12.77 6.14
CA PRO A 266 -4.48 14.15 6.20
C PRO A 266 -3.68 15.01 7.20
N ALA A 267 -2.87 14.39 8.07
CA ALA A 267 -1.98 15.09 9.00
C ALA A 267 -0.60 15.42 8.40
N ALA A 268 -0.36 15.00 7.15
CA ALA A 268 0.88 15.28 6.44
C ALA A 268 1.03 16.76 6.08
N TYR A 269 2.19 17.35 6.38
CA TYR A 269 2.54 18.71 5.96
C TYR A 269 2.58 18.87 4.44
N SER A 270 3.05 17.84 3.72
CA SER A 270 3.07 17.82 2.26
C SER A 270 2.67 16.44 1.74
N PRO A 271 1.40 16.26 1.33
CA PRO A 271 0.93 15.01 0.74
C PRO A 271 1.72 14.63 -0.52
N VAL A 272 2.15 15.62 -1.30
CA VAL A 272 2.97 15.41 -2.51
C VAL A 272 4.31 14.75 -2.16
N LEU A 273 4.95 15.20 -1.09
CA LEU A 273 6.25 14.66 -0.68
C LEU A 273 6.11 13.23 -0.17
N GLU A 274 5.06 12.97 0.61
CA GLU A 274 4.71 11.64 1.11
C GLU A 274 4.50 10.66 -0.05
N THR A 275 3.60 10.99 -0.97
CA THR A 275 3.31 10.17 -2.15
C THR A 275 4.55 9.93 -3.00
N LEU A 276 5.41 10.94 -3.18
CA LEU A 276 6.64 10.79 -3.95
C LEU A 276 7.61 9.80 -3.28
N LEU A 277 7.81 9.91 -1.96
CA LEU A 277 8.71 9.04 -1.21
C LEU A 277 8.20 7.59 -1.19
N GLU A 278 6.90 7.40 -0.96
CA GLU A 278 6.24 6.08 -0.99
C GLU A 278 6.26 5.46 -2.39
N SER A 279 6.00 6.25 -3.43
CA SER A 279 6.04 5.75 -4.82
C SER A 279 7.46 5.32 -5.22
N LEU A 280 8.49 6.05 -4.78
CA LEU A 280 9.89 5.69 -5.01
C LEU A 280 10.28 4.44 -4.22
N SER A 281 9.95 4.37 -2.93
CA SER A 281 10.26 3.22 -2.09
C SER A 281 9.55 1.95 -2.57
N GLY A 282 8.27 2.08 -2.93
CA GLY A 282 7.45 1.03 -3.50
C GLY A 282 7.98 0.56 -4.85
N ALA A 283 8.38 1.48 -5.74
CA ALA A 283 8.96 1.11 -7.04
C ALA A 283 10.26 0.30 -6.88
N MET A 284 11.12 0.68 -5.92
CA MET A 284 12.32 -0.09 -5.60
C MET A 284 11.98 -1.49 -5.08
N MET A 285 11.05 -1.58 -4.11
CA MET A 285 10.67 -2.83 -3.48
C MET A 285 9.98 -3.78 -4.46
N VAL A 286 8.96 -3.31 -5.17
CA VAL A 286 8.14 -4.12 -6.08
C VAL A 286 8.95 -4.59 -7.28
N SER A 287 9.82 -3.75 -7.85
CA SER A 287 10.70 -4.21 -8.92
C SER A 287 11.67 -5.30 -8.46
N GLY A 288 12.21 -5.20 -7.24
CA GLY A 288 13.04 -6.25 -6.64
C GLY A 288 12.28 -7.55 -6.43
N ILE A 289 11.07 -7.48 -5.88
CA ILE A 289 10.20 -8.64 -5.70
C ILE A 289 9.85 -9.29 -7.03
N ILE A 290 9.49 -8.51 -8.06
CA ILE A 290 9.16 -9.05 -9.39
C ILE A 290 10.35 -9.81 -9.98
N ILE A 291 11.56 -9.26 -9.89
CA ILE A 291 12.78 -9.94 -10.38
C ILE A 291 13.01 -11.25 -9.60
N ALA A 292 12.85 -11.22 -8.27
CA ALA A 292 12.97 -12.39 -7.43
C ALA A 292 11.95 -13.49 -7.79
N VAL A 293 10.71 -13.10 -8.05
CA VAL A 293 9.62 -13.98 -8.48
C VAL A 293 9.90 -14.58 -9.85
N ILE A 294 10.28 -13.76 -10.83
CA ILE A 294 10.60 -14.23 -12.18
C ILE A 294 11.75 -15.25 -12.14
N TYR A 295 12.81 -14.96 -11.38
CA TYR A 295 13.94 -15.88 -11.24
C TYR A 295 13.50 -17.23 -10.67
N THR A 296 12.75 -17.18 -9.56
CA THR A 296 12.30 -18.37 -8.84
C THR A 296 11.39 -19.23 -9.71
N LEU A 297 10.42 -18.60 -10.38
CA LEU A 297 9.53 -19.28 -11.32
C LEU A 297 10.31 -19.95 -12.46
N ARG A 298 11.23 -19.23 -13.11
CA ARG A 298 11.98 -19.77 -14.26
C ARG A 298 12.92 -20.93 -13.89
N HIS A 299 13.50 -20.94 -12.70
CA HIS A 299 14.54 -21.91 -12.31
C HIS A 299 14.01 -23.11 -11.51
N TYR A 300 12.97 -22.92 -10.69
CA TYR A 300 12.54 -23.94 -9.73
C TYR A 300 11.19 -24.56 -10.08
N PHE A 301 10.41 -23.95 -10.97
CA PHE A 301 9.08 -24.42 -11.32
C PHE A 301 9.00 -24.82 -12.80
N SER A 302 8.37 -25.97 -13.07
CA SER A 302 8.00 -26.36 -14.43
C SER A 302 6.84 -25.50 -14.95
N SER A 303 6.64 -25.46 -16.28
CA SER A 303 5.58 -24.68 -16.90
C SER A 303 4.18 -25.02 -16.37
N SER A 304 3.91 -26.27 -15.98
CA SER A 304 2.63 -26.66 -15.36
C SER A 304 2.48 -26.14 -13.93
N LEU A 305 3.57 -26.04 -13.17
CA LEU A 305 3.57 -25.47 -11.82
C LEU A 305 3.45 -23.95 -11.82
N HIS A 306 3.85 -23.26 -12.90
CA HIS A 306 3.56 -21.82 -13.06
C HIS A 306 2.06 -21.56 -13.08
N ILE A 307 1.31 -22.39 -13.83
CA ILE A 307 -0.14 -22.29 -13.93
C ILE A 307 -0.79 -22.64 -12.58
N ALA A 308 -0.34 -23.72 -11.93
CA ALA A 308 -0.84 -24.10 -10.61
C ALA A 308 -0.55 -23.02 -9.54
N GLY A 309 0.64 -22.42 -9.55
CA GLY A 309 1.01 -21.33 -8.65
C GLY A 309 0.23 -20.04 -8.91
N ALA A 310 0.02 -19.68 -10.18
CA ALA A 310 -0.83 -18.56 -10.56
C ALA A 310 -2.28 -18.78 -10.11
N LEU A 311 -2.85 -19.96 -10.37
CA LEU A 311 -4.19 -20.33 -9.90
C LEU A 311 -4.29 -20.30 -8.38
N ALA A 312 -3.30 -20.83 -7.66
CA ALA A 312 -3.25 -20.78 -6.21
C ALA A 312 -3.21 -19.34 -5.68
N PHE A 313 -2.39 -18.47 -6.28
CA PHE A 313 -2.34 -17.05 -5.92
C PHE A 313 -3.67 -16.34 -6.17
N ILE A 314 -4.30 -16.58 -7.32
CA ILE A 314 -5.61 -16.01 -7.67
C ILE A 314 -6.68 -16.49 -6.68
N LEU A 315 -6.70 -17.78 -6.35
CA LEU A 315 -7.63 -18.36 -5.39
C LEU A 315 -7.42 -17.81 -3.98
N VAL A 316 -6.17 -17.65 -3.55
CA VAL A 316 -5.80 -17.04 -2.26
C VAL A 316 -6.28 -15.60 -2.18
N GLN A 317 -5.98 -14.78 -3.18
CA GLN A 317 -6.36 -13.36 -3.19
C GLN A 317 -7.86 -13.16 -3.37
N GLY A 318 -8.52 -14.01 -4.15
CA GLY A 318 -9.93 -13.91 -4.48
C GLY A 318 -10.86 -14.53 -3.43
N ALA A 319 -10.73 -15.84 -3.19
CA ALA A 319 -11.64 -16.58 -2.32
C ALA A 319 -11.32 -16.43 -0.82
N GLY A 320 -10.05 -16.22 -0.46
CA GLY A 320 -9.63 -16.13 0.94
C GLY A 320 -10.19 -14.93 1.70
N ASN A 321 -10.57 -13.87 0.96
CA ASN A 321 -11.02 -12.57 1.51
C ASN A 321 -12.45 -12.19 1.10
N ALA A 322 -13.22 -13.13 0.54
CA ALA A 322 -14.58 -12.88 0.10
C ALA A 322 -15.58 -13.38 1.15
N GLU A 323 -16.57 -12.55 1.45
CA GLU A 323 -17.66 -12.84 2.39
C GLU A 323 -18.75 -13.67 1.69
N GLU A 324 -18.97 -13.41 0.39
CA GLU A 324 -20.00 -14.05 -0.44
C GLU A 324 -19.40 -14.89 -1.59
N PRO A 325 -20.03 -16.01 -2.00
CA PRO A 325 -19.55 -16.82 -3.13
C PRO A 325 -19.48 -16.04 -4.45
N MET A 326 -20.41 -15.12 -4.68
CA MET A 326 -20.41 -14.27 -5.87
C MET A 326 -19.24 -13.28 -5.86
N GLN A 327 -18.96 -12.68 -4.70
CA GLN A 327 -17.81 -11.79 -4.50
C GLN A 327 -16.50 -12.56 -4.73
N ALA A 328 -16.40 -13.80 -4.23
CA ALA A 328 -15.24 -14.67 -4.45
C ALA A 328 -15.02 -14.92 -5.95
N LEU A 329 -16.10 -15.24 -6.68
CA LEU A 329 -16.04 -15.48 -8.12
C LEU A 329 -15.54 -14.26 -8.89
N ILE A 330 -16.07 -13.06 -8.59
CA ILE A 330 -15.65 -11.82 -9.23
C ILE A 330 -14.16 -11.57 -8.98
N ARG A 331 -13.71 -11.64 -7.73
CA ARG A 331 -12.30 -11.40 -7.37
C ARG A 331 -11.35 -12.45 -7.97
N ILE A 332 -11.78 -13.70 -8.12
CA ILE A 332 -11.02 -14.74 -8.83
C ILE A 332 -10.87 -14.37 -10.31
N ILE A 333 -11.95 -13.95 -10.98
CA ILE A 333 -11.92 -13.57 -12.39
C ILE A 333 -11.01 -12.35 -12.59
N GLU A 334 -11.17 -11.31 -11.77
CA GLU A 334 -10.33 -10.11 -11.79
C GLU A 334 -8.87 -10.44 -11.51
N GLY A 335 -8.59 -11.18 -10.44
CA GLY A 335 -7.25 -11.61 -10.08
C GLY A 335 -6.60 -12.43 -11.19
N GLY A 336 -7.35 -13.33 -11.83
CA GLY A 336 -6.89 -14.11 -12.98
C GLY A 336 -6.57 -13.25 -14.19
N PHE A 337 -7.42 -12.27 -14.48
CA PHE A 337 -7.18 -11.30 -15.54
C PHE A 337 -5.92 -10.46 -15.25
N MET A 338 -5.75 -9.93 -14.03
CA MET A 338 -4.57 -9.14 -13.65
C MET A 338 -3.28 -9.96 -13.69
N VAL A 339 -3.29 -11.19 -13.17
CA VAL A 339 -2.13 -12.09 -13.22
C VAL A 339 -1.79 -12.46 -14.67
N GLY A 340 -2.80 -12.72 -15.51
CA GLY A 340 -2.61 -12.98 -16.93
C GLY A 340 -2.00 -11.77 -17.66
N MET A 341 -2.50 -10.57 -17.40
CA MET A 341 -1.96 -9.32 -17.94
C MET A 341 -0.52 -9.07 -17.48
N ALA A 342 -0.23 -9.28 -16.19
CA ALA A 342 1.11 -9.17 -15.65
C ALA A 342 2.06 -10.19 -16.29
N TRP A 343 1.63 -11.43 -16.48
CA TRP A 343 2.40 -12.47 -17.16
C TRP A 343 2.69 -12.10 -18.62
N LEU A 344 1.68 -11.62 -19.36
CA LEU A 344 1.85 -11.14 -20.74
C LEU A 344 2.82 -9.95 -20.80
N ALA A 345 2.69 -8.99 -19.88
CA ALA A 345 3.57 -7.84 -19.79
C ALA A 345 5.03 -8.29 -19.53
N VAL A 346 5.27 -9.15 -18.54
CA VAL A 346 6.59 -9.70 -18.24
C VAL A 346 7.15 -10.49 -19.43
N ARG A 347 6.35 -11.36 -20.05
CA ARG A 347 6.79 -12.28 -21.10
C ARG A 347 7.09 -11.58 -22.42
N TYR A 348 6.25 -10.62 -22.82
CA TYR A 348 6.32 -10.03 -24.15
C TYR A 348 6.75 -8.58 -24.18
N LEU A 349 6.41 -7.79 -23.15
CA LEU A 349 6.63 -6.34 -23.13
C LEU A 349 7.87 -5.94 -22.32
N TRP A 350 7.88 -6.14 -21.01
CA TRP A 350 8.94 -5.69 -20.11
C TRP A 350 10.20 -6.56 -20.18
N ARG A 351 10.08 -7.89 -20.36
CA ARG A 351 11.23 -8.81 -20.55
C ARG A 351 12.34 -8.56 -19.52
N ASP A 352 13.55 -8.21 -19.99
CA ASP A 352 14.73 -7.93 -19.16
C ASP A 352 14.94 -6.41 -18.90
N ASN A 353 13.95 -5.58 -19.26
CA ASN A 353 13.97 -4.14 -19.05
C ASN A 353 13.62 -3.79 -17.60
N ILE A 354 14.61 -3.85 -16.71
CA ILE A 354 14.45 -3.51 -15.28
C ILE A 354 13.86 -2.12 -15.07
N LEU A 355 14.24 -1.15 -15.91
CA LEU A 355 13.74 0.22 -15.82
C LEU A 355 12.23 0.26 -16.03
N ALA A 356 11.68 -0.55 -16.94
CA ALA A 356 10.24 -0.61 -17.20
C ALA A 356 9.46 -1.10 -15.97
N TYR A 357 9.97 -2.07 -15.21
CA TYR A 357 9.30 -2.54 -13.99
C TYR A 357 9.21 -1.42 -12.94
N GLY A 358 10.35 -0.83 -12.58
CA GLY A 358 10.40 0.23 -11.56
C GLY A 358 9.63 1.48 -11.99
N MET A 359 9.80 1.90 -13.24
CA MET A 359 9.15 3.10 -13.78
C MET A 359 7.63 2.92 -13.90
N THR A 360 7.15 1.73 -14.28
CA THR A 360 5.71 1.50 -14.37
C THR A 360 5.06 1.53 -13.01
N PHE A 361 5.65 0.86 -12.01
CA PHE A 361 5.11 0.92 -10.65
C PHE A 361 5.15 2.34 -10.10
N PHE A 362 6.28 3.04 -10.25
CA PHE A 362 6.43 4.43 -9.80
C PHE A 362 5.32 5.31 -10.36
N LEU A 363 5.10 5.26 -11.69
CA LEU A 363 4.08 6.07 -12.33
C LEU A 363 2.66 5.65 -11.93
N LEU A 364 2.34 4.35 -11.88
CA LEU A 364 1.02 3.87 -11.46
C LEU A 364 0.67 4.25 -10.03
N SER A 365 1.66 4.20 -9.13
CA SER A 365 1.50 4.64 -7.74
C SER A 365 1.18 6.13 -7.73
N LEU A 366 2.06 6.94 -8.31
CA LEU A 366 1.99 8.40 -8.32
C LEU A 366 0.70 8.92 -8.96
N THR A 367 0.33 8.41 -10.15
CA THR A 367 -0.87 8.86 -10.86
C THR A 367 -2.14 8.36 -10.21
N GLY A 368 -2.10 7.21 -9.55
CA GLY A 368 -3.26 6.68 -8.85
C GLY A 368 -3.60 7.47 -7.58
N ASP A 369 -2.59 7.95 -6.85
CA ASP A 369 -2.81 8.85 -5.72
C ASP A 369 -3.22 10.25 -6.21
N ALA A 370 -2.62 10.74 -7.30
CA ALA A 370 -3.03 12.00 -7.92
C ALA A 370 -4.53 11.99 -8.30
N TRP A 371 -5.00 10.91 -8.91
CA TRP A 371 -6.41 10.73 -9.25
C TRP A 371 -7.30 10.68 -8.00
N ALA A 372 -6.88 9.96 -6.97
CA ALA A 372 -7.63 9.85 -5.73
C ALA A 372 -7.76 11.20 -5.00
N PHE A 373 -6.71 12.04 -5.02
CA PHE A 373 -6.78 13.40 -4.48
C PHE A 373 -7.76 14.28 -5.24
N MET A 374 -7.79 14.15 -6.57
CA MET A 374 -8.70 14.92 -7.42
C MET A 374 -10.18 14.59 -7.16
N GLU A 375 -10.50 13.31 -6.93
CA GLU A 375 -11.89 12.87 -6.70
C GLU A 375 -12.41 13.16 -5.29
N ARG A 376 -11.54 13.09 -4.28
CA ARG A 376 -11.98 12.92 -2.87
C ARG A 376 -11.55 14.03 -1.93
N SER A 377 -10.66 14.92 -2.35
CA SER A 377 -10.04 15.86 -1.42
C SER A 377 -10.68 17.25 -1.43
N PRO A 378 -10.79 17.92 -0.26
CA PRO A 378 -11.16 19.34 -0.18
C PRO A 378 -10.27 20.22 -1.08
N VAL A 379 -10.77 21.40 -1.48
CA VAL A 379 -10.07 22.36 -2.37
C VAL A 379 -8.63 22.63 -1.97
N ALA A 380 -8.31 22.57 -0.66
CA ALA A 380 -6.96 22.75 -0.12
C ALA A 380 -5.90 21.74 -0.64
N TYR A 381 -6.34 20.57 -1.11
CA TYR A 381 -5.46 19.50 -1.62
C TYR A 381 -5.50 19.36 -3.15
N GLN A 382 -6.31 20.16 -3.85
CA GLN A 382 -6.37 20.22 -5.33
C GLN A 382 -5.16 20.90 -5.98
N THR A 383 -4.17 21.34 -5.20
CA THR A 383 -2.86 21.68 -5.74
C THR A 383 -1.94 20.46 -5.77
N SER A 384 -2.19 19.46 -4.92
CA SER A 384 -1.32 18.29 -4.77
C SER A 384 -1.44 17.32 -5.94
N ASP A 385 -2.65 17.08 -6.44
CA ASP A 385 -2.93 16.28 -7.64
C ASP A 385 -2.23 16.83 -8.88
N VAL A 386 -2.34 18.14 -9.16
CA VAL A 386 -1.69 18.80 -10.31
C VAL A 386 -0.18 18.64 -10.22
N VAL A 387 0.40 18.86 -9.04
CA VAL A 387 1.85 18.69 -8.83
C VAL A 387 2.25 17.23 -9.04
N LEU A 388 1.49 16.25 -8.54
CA LEU A 388 1.78 14.83 -8.75
C LEU A 388 1.72 14.44 -10.24
N PHE A 389 0.76 14.97 -11.01
CA PHE A 389 0.74 14.77 -12.47
C PHE A 389 1.94 15.41 -13.18
N ILE A 390 2.39 16.58 -12.73
CA ILE A 390 3.63 17.19 -13.25
C ILE A 390 4.85 16.32 -12.92
N LEU A 391 4.93 15.80 -11.70
CA LEU A 391 6.00 14.87 -11.28
C LEU A 391 5.98 13.58 -12.12
N ALA A 392 4.79 13.11 -12.53
CA ALA A 392 4.65 11.96 -13.43
C ALA A 392 5.24 12.21 -14.83
N LEU A 393 5.50 13.46 -15.23
CA LEU A 393 6.17 13.80 -16.49
C LEU A 393 7.70 13.81 -16.38
N LEU A 394 8.27 13.76 -15.17
CA LEU A 394 9.72 13.82 -14.95
C LEU A 394 10.50 12.73 -15.69
N PRO A 395 10.07 11.45 -15.73
CA PRO A 395 10.80 10.43 -16.47
C PRO A 395 10.89 10.73 -17.98
N LEU A 396 9.81 11.28 -18.57
CA LEU A 396 9.78 11.69 -19.97
C LEU A 396 10.74 12.88 -20.21
N ALA A 397 10.69 13.89 -19.34
CA ALA A 397 11.59 15.03 -19.40
C ALA A 397 13.07 14.62 -19.25
N GLY A 398 13.36 13.72 -18.31
CA GLY A 398 14.68 13.16 -18.07
C GLY A 398 15.24 12.42 -19.29
N TRP A 399 14.41 11.60 -19.94
CA TRP A 399 14.80 10.95 -21.20
C TRP A 399 15.03 11.95 -22.33
N GLY A 400 14.18 12.96 -22.48
CA GLY A 400 14.37 14.03 -23.46
C GLY A 400 15.72 14.74 -23.28
N PHE A 401 16.05 15.09 -22.03
CA PHE A 401 17.35 15.69 -21.68
C PHE A 401 18.53 14.78 -22.01
N LEU A 402 18.48 13.50 -21.61
CA LEU A 402 19.53 12.52 -21.90
C LEU A 402 19.70 12.30 -23.41
N ALA A 403 18.61 12.23 -24.15
CA ALA A 403 18.62 12.08 -25.61
C ALA A 403 19.25 13.29 -26.31
N ILE A 404 18.93 14.51 -25.87
CA ILE A 404 19.54 15.75 -26.40
C ILE A 404 21.03 15.77 -26.09
N LYS A 405 21.42 15.45 -24.86
CA LYS A 405 22.83 15.40 -24.44
C LYS A 405 23.63 14.40 -25.27
N ALA A 406 23.08 13.21 -25.50
CA ALA A 406 23.73 12.16 -26.28
C ALA A 406 23.91 12.53 -27.77
N ARG A 407 22.99 13.32 -28.35
CA ARG A 407 23.15 13.85 -29.72
C ARG A 407 24.27 14.87 -29.85
N ARG A 408 24.64 15.55 -28.76
CA ARG A 408 25.70 16.58 -28.73
C ARG A 408 27.10 16.02 -28.51
N GLN A 409 27.24 14.75 -28.13
CA GLN A 409 28.55 14.11 -28.00
C GLN A 409 29.02 13.59 -29.38
N PRO A 410 30.21 13.98 -29.86
CA PRO A 410 30.72 13.51 -31.15
C PRO A 410 30.93 12.00 -31.11
N ILE A 411 30.60 11.32 -32.21
CA ILE A 411 30.87 9.90 -32.40
C ILE A 411 32.40 9.73 -32.41
N THR A 412 33.00 9.43 -31.27
CA THR A 412 34.39 8.95 -31.24
C THR A 412 34.40 7.58 -31.90
N GLN A 413 34.91 7.52 -33.13
CA GLN A 413 35.15 6.26 -33.82
C GLN A 413 36.06 5.39 -32.95
N PRO A 414 35.80 4.08 -32.83
CA PRO A 414 36.77 3.19 -32.20
C PRO A 414 38.05 3.21 -33.02
N VAL A 415 39.17 3.54 -32.36
CA VAL A 415 40.51 3.37 -32.94
C VAL A 415 40.67 1.89 -33.26
N LYS A 416 40.98 1.60 -34.53
CA LYS A 416 41.14 0.27 -35.10
C LYS A 416 42.19 -0.58 -34.39
#